data_AF-V9WAH9-F1
#
_entry.id   AF-V9WAH9-F1
#
_cell.length_a   1.000
_cell.length_b   1.000
_cell.length_c   1.000
_cell.angle_alpha   90.00
_cell.angle_beta   90.00
_cell.angle_gamma   90.00
#
_symmetry.space_group_name_H-M   'P 1'
#
loop_
_entity.id
_entity.type
_entity.pdbx_description
1 polymer ?
#
loop_
_entity_poly.entity_id
_entity_poly.type
_entity_poly.pdbx_seq_one_letter_code
_entity_poly.pdbx_strand_id
1 'polypeptide(L)'
;MTDKQKRDYLPILGNGEQMIEPIKKKMRGGEKPYPRSYDEAKNRIKRQLEEIQGHIKEIPEENRMDEIVLTLRLNEDFLAKTYIPDTFFKKTRFENIGSRRWVFEKDSKMKYSKMHFVIKSKFVCKFPQLDCAT
;
A
#
# COMPACT_ATOMS: atom_id res chain seq x y z
N MET A 1 -45.40 -37.07 -45.99
CA MET A 1 -45.69 -36.54 -44.65
C MET A 1 -44.52 -36.90 -43.76
N THR A 2 -43.69 -35.94 -43.38
CA THR A 2 -42.56 -36.21 -42.47
C THR A 2 -42.43 -35.01 -41.55
N ASP A 3 -43.02 -35.16 -40.36
CA ASP A 3 -43.13 -34.12 -39.33
C ASP A 3 -41.83 -34.01 -38.53
N LYS A 4 -41.55 -32.79 -38.10
CA LYS A 4 -40.23 -32.30 -37.68
C LYS A 4 -39.89 -32.71 -36.24
N GLN A 5 -38.60 -32.98 -36.05
CA GLN A 5 -37.81 -32.98 -34.82
C GLN A 5 -38.42 -32.16 -33.66
N LYS A 6 -38.99 -32.84 -32.65
CA LYS A 6 -39.34 -32.21 -31.37
C LYS A 6 -38.19 -32.45 -30.38
N ARG A 7 -37.35 -31.44 -30.18
CA ARG A 7 -36.34 -31.45 -29.11
C ARG A 7 -37.04 -31.14 -27.79
N ASP A 8 -36.97 -32.06 -26.84
CA ASP A 8 -37.49 -31.88 -25.48
C ASP A 8 -36.64 -30.84 -24.74
N TYR A 9 -37.08 -29.58 -24.80
CA TYR A 9 -36.54 -28.53 -23.95
C TYR A 9 -37.20 -28.67 -22.57
N LEU A 10 -36.40 -29.02 -21.55
CA LEU A 10 -36.82 -28.92 -20.15
C LEU A 10 -37.13 -27.45 -19.83
N PRO A 11 -38.22 -27.15 -19.09
CA PRO A 11 -38.53 -25.79 -18.71
C PRO A 11 -37.40 -25.21 -17.85
N ILE A 12 -36.89 -24.04 -18.25
CA ILE A 12 -35.90 -23.31 -17.46
C ILE A 12 -36.60 -22.88 -16.16
N LEU A 13 -36.09 -23.35 -15.02
CA LEU A 13 -36.55 -22.91 -13.70
C LEU A 13 -36.30 -21.41 -13.56
N GLY A 14 -37.37 -20.61 -13.65
CA GLY A 14 -37.33 -19.20 -13.27
C GLY A 14 -37.10 -19.06 -11.77
N ASN A 15 -36.47 -17.95 -11.35
CA ASN A 15 -36.20 -17.59 -9.95
C ASN A 15 -35.25 -18.54 -9.18
N GLY A 16 -34.26 -19.13 -9.85
CA GLY A 16 -33.22 -19.94 -9.19
C GLY A 16 -32.42 -19.19 -8.10
N GLU A 17 -32.46 -17.86 -8.11
CA GLU A 17 -31.92 -17.00 -7.05
C GLU A 17 -32.62 -17.18 -5.69
N GLN A 18 -33.89 -17.60 -5.68
CA GLN A 18 -34.64 -17.89 -4.45
C GLN A 18 -34.26 -19.23 -3.82
N MET A 19 -33.57 -20.10 -4.57
CA MET A 19 -33.07 -21.41 -4.09
C MET A 19 -31.64 -21.34 -3.57
N ILE A 20 -31.01 -20.16 -3.57
CA ILE A 20 -29.65 -19.97 -3.07
C ILE A 20 -29.69 -19.67 -1.57
N GLU A 21 -29.02 -20.52 -0.78
CA GLU A 21 -28.72 -20.20 0.60
C GLU A 21 -27.54 -19.21 0.69
N PRO A 22 -27.60 -18.19 1.56
CA PRO A 22 -26.52 -17.23 1.70
C PRO A 22 -25.27 -17.94 2.23
N ILE A 23 -24.22 -17.96 1.39
CA ILE A 23 -22.92 -18.53 1.75
C ILE A 23 -22.33 -17.68 2.89
N LYS A 24 -22.35 -18.23 4.11
CA LYS A 24 -21.59 -17.67 5.25
C LYS A 24 -20.10 -17.85 4.98
N LYS A 25 -19.47 -16.84 4.38
CA LYS A 25 -18.00 -16.81 4.21
C LYS A 25 -17.37 -16.93 5.60
N LYS A 26 -16.70 -18.06 5.88
CA LYS A 26 -15.87 -18.19 7.08
C LYS A 26 -14.74 -17.17 6.97
N MET A 27 -14.82 -16.13 7.80
CA MET A 27 -13.81 -15.07 7.85
C MET A 27 -12.54 -15.63 8.52
N ARG A 28 -11.74 -16.36 7.76
CA ARG A 28 -10.38 -16.73 8.17
C ARG A 28 -9.45 -15.60 7.77
N GLY A 29 -9.36 -14.61 8.65
CA GLY A 29 -8.45 -13.48 8.53
C GLY A 29 -8.01 -13.07 9.92
N GLY A 30 -7.06 -13.81 10.49
CA GLY A 30 -6.35 -13.34 11.68
C GLY A 30 -5.49 -12.13 11.33
N GLU A 31 -5.16 -11.31 12.32
CA GLU A 31 -4.26 -10.19 12.14
C GLU A 31 -2.91 -10.69 11.61
N LYS A 32 -2.38 -10.03 10.58
CA LYS A 32 -1.08 -10.38 10.04
C LYS A 32 -0.02 -10.01 11.07
N PRO A 33 0.90 -10.92 11.46
CA PRO A 33 1.95 -10.58 12.41
C PRO A 33 2.81 -9.46 11.84
N TYR A 34 2.96 -8.38 12.61
CA TYR A 34 3.86 -7.30 12.25
C TYR A 34 5.30 -7.74 12.52
N PRO A 35 6.25 -7.42 11.62
CA PRO A 35 7.65 -7.79 11.79
C PRO A 35 8.31 -7.08 12.97
N ARG A 36 7.70 -5.99 13.48
CA ARG A 36 8.24 -5.10 14.52
C ARG A 36 7.13 -4.48 15.34
N SER A 37 7.47 -4.07 16.56
CA SER A 37 6.61 -3.21 17.37
C SER A 37 6.49 -1.81 16.76
N TYR A 38 5.39 -1.12 17.09
CA TYR A 38 5.12 0.24 16.65
C TYR A 38 6.24 1.22 17.07
N ASP A 39 6.71 1.14 18.31
CA ASP A 39 7.78 2.03 18.81
C ASP A 39 9.11 1.84 18.07
N GLU A 40 9.48 0.59 17.80
CA GLU A 40 10.70 0.30 17.05
C GLU A 40 10.61 0.84 15.61
N ALA A 41 9.44 0.68 14.98
CA ALA A 41 9.20 1.22 13.65
C ALA A 41 9.20 2.76 13.64
N LYS A 42 8.57 3.40 14.62
CA LYS A 42 8.54 4.86 14.79
C LYS A 42 9.95 5.44 14.93
N ASN A 43 10.75 4.86 15.83
CA ASN A 43 12.12 5.30 16.09
C ASN A 43 13.00 5.13 14.85
N ARG A 44 12.83 4.03 14.11
CA ARG A 44 13.55 3.83 12.84
C ARG A 44 13.20 4.87 11.80
N ILE A 45 11.92 5.14 11.57
CA ILE A 45 11.47 6.13 10.58
C ILE A 45 11.99 7.52 10.95
N LYS A 46 11.97 7.87 12.25
CA LYS A 46 12.51 9.14 12.75
C LYS A 46 13.99 9.29 12.41
N ARG A 47 14.80 8.27 12.70
CA ARG A 47 16.24 8.28 12.39
C ARG A 47 16.50 8.42 10.89
N GLN A 48 15.79 7.66 10.06
CA GLN A 48 15.94 7.75 8.60
C GLN A 48 15.56 9.14 8.06
N LEU A 49 14.56 9.78 8.66
CA LEU A 49 14.17 11.13 8.28
C LEU A 49 15.25 12.15 8.66
N GLU A 50 15.88 12.00 9.83
CA GLU A 50 16.99 12.85 10.27
C GLU A 50 18.21 12.71 9.33
N GLU A 51 18.55 11.48 8.93
CA GLU A 51 19.60 11.20 7.93
C GLU A 51 19.29 11.89 6.58
N ILE A 52 18.06 11.75 6.08
CA ILE A 52 17.62 12.40 4.83
C ILE A 52 17.69 13.92 4.95
N GLN A 53 17.28 14.49 6.08
CA GLN A 53 17.39 15.92 6.31
C GLN A 53 18.85 16.39 6.34
N GLY A 54 19.76 15.58 6.87
CA GLY A 54 21.20 15.83 6.81
C GLY A 54 21.70 15.89 5.38
N HIS A 55 21.41 14.86 4.57
CA HIS A 55 21.81 14.81 3.16
C HIS A 55 21.27 15.98 2.36
N ILE A 56 20.03 16.42 2.62
CA ILE A 56 19.44 17.56 1.90
C ILE A 56 20.11 18.90 2.30
N LYS A 57 20.59 19.03 3.54
CA LYS A 57 21.32 20.23 3.99
C LYS A 57 22.75 20.27 3.46
N GLU A 58 23.35 19.11 3.19
CA GLU A 58 24.69 19.02 2.61
C GLU A 58 24.72 19.47 1.13
N ILE A 59 23.58 19.40 0.44
CA ILE A 59 23.47 19.88 -0.95
C ILE A 59 23.64 21.40 -0.96
N PRO A 60 24.62 21.95 -1.70
CA PRO A 60 24.84 23.39 -1.80
C PRO A 60 23.61 24.08 -2.40
N GLU A 61 23.31 25.29 -1.93
CA GLU A 61 22.09 26.04 -2.31
C GLU A 61 21.96 26.24 -3.83
N GLU A 62 23.09 26.42 -4.54
CA GLU A 62 23.11 26.58 -6.00
C GLU A 62 22.57 25.36 -6.76
N ASN A 63 22.67 24.15 -6.18
CA ASN A 63 22.20 22.91 -6.78
C ASN A 63 20.89 22.41 -6.14
N ARG A 64 20.28 23.21 -5.27
CA ARG A 64 19.10 22.82 -4.52
C ARG A 64 17.83 23.04 -5.34
N MET A 65 17.18 21.94 -5.67
CA MET A 65 15.88 21.97 -6.34
C MET A 65 14.75 22.34 -5.36
N ASP A 66 13.70 22.99 -5.86
CA ASP A 66 12.49 23.35 -5.11
C ASP A 66 11.65 22.12 -4.68
N GLU A 67 11.83 21.02 -5.39
CA GLU A 67 11.06 19.78 -5.23
C GLU A 67 11.96 18.62 -4.82
N ILE A 68 11.49 17.84 -3.84
CA ILE A 68 12.20 16.66 -3.36
C ILE A 68 11.31 15.44 -3.50
N VAL A 69 11.85 14.41 -4.17
CA VAL A 69 11.21 13.10 -4.31
C VAL A 69 11.78 12.16 -3.25
N LEU A 70 10.93 11.72 -2.32
CA LEU A 70 11.24 10.73 -1.32
C LEU A 70 10.74 9.35 -1.77
N THR A 71 11.54 8.32 -1.50
CA THR A 71 11.18 6.94 -1.81
C THR A 71 10.84 6.19 -0.53
N LEU A 72 9.66 5.60 -0.49
CA LEU A 72 9.13 4.85 0.65
C LEU A 72 8.93 3.40 0.28
N ARG A 73 9.65 2.51 0.97
CA ARG A 73 9.58 1.07 0.74
C ARG A 73 8.72 0.41 1.81
N LEU A 74 7.65 -0.27 1.37
CA LEU A 74 6.85 -1.12 2.24
C LEU A 74 7.57 -2.44 2.53
N ASN A 75 7.25 -3.07 3.65
CA ASN A 75 7.76 -4.40 3.95
C ASN A 75 7.18 -5.43 2.96
N GLU A 76 7.94 -6.49 2.68
CA GLU A 76 7.59 -7.61 1.77
C GLU A 76 6.23 -8.25 2.11
N ASP A 77 5.86 -8.21 3.39
CA ASP A 77 4.60 -8.74 3.87
C ASP A 77 3.37 -7.87 3.56
N PHE A 78 3.57 -6.61 3.16
CA PHE A 78 2.52 -5.60 3.07
C PHE A 78 2.37 -5.09 1.63
N LEU A 79 1.97 -5.99 0.73
CA LEU A 79 1.81 -5.71 -0.70
C LEU A 79 0.41 -5.23 -1.11
N ALA A 80 -0.60 -5.42 -0.26
CA ALA A 80 -1.98 -5.08 -0.59
C ALA A 80 -2.20 -3.56 -0.72
N LYS A 81 -3.19 -3.16 -1.53
CA LYS A 81 -3.56 -1.74 -1.71
C LYS A 81 -4.01 -1.07 -0.41
N THR A 82 -4.57 -1.84 0.53
CA THR A 82 -5.02 -1.35 1.85
C THR A 82 -3.87 -0.92 2.77
N TYR A 83 -2.64 -1.35 2.50
CA TYR A 83 -1.46 -1.00 3.31
C TYR A 83 -0.73 0.25 2.79
N ILE A 84 -1.28 0.94 1.80
CA ILE A 84 -0.75 2.23 1.37
C ILE A 84 -1.03 3.23 2.51
N PRO A 85 0.00 3.91 3.03
CA PRO A 85 -0.18 4.80 4.18
C PRO A 85 -0.74 6.16 3.74
N ASP A 86 -1.97 6.16 3.21
CA ASP A 86 -2.64 7.36 2.69
C ASP A 86 -2.81 8.44 3.77
N THR A 87 -3.08 8.03 5.01
CA THR A 87 -3.18 8.94 6.16
C THR A 87 -1.86 9.64 6.46
N PHE A 88 -0.74 8.94 6.30
CA PHE A 88 0.59 9.52 6.48
C PHE A 88 0.87 10.59 5.42
N PHE A 89 0.59 10.30 4.14
CA PHE A 89 0.79 11.24 3.03
C PHE A 89 -0.06 12.51 3.20
N LYS A 90 -1.33 12.36 3.57
CA LYS A 90 -2.23 13.48 3.82
C LYS A 90 -1.76 14.38 4.96
N LYS A 91 -1.34 13.79 6.10
CA LYS A 91 -0.87 14.56 7.26
C LYS A 91 0.43 15.32 7.00
N THR A 92 1.32 14.73 6.20
CA THR A 92 2.64 15.30 5.89
C THR A 92 2.64 16.21 4.66
N ARG A 93 1.50 16.32 3.97
CA ARG A 93 1.32 17.04 2.70
C ARG A 93 2.30 16.55 1.62
N PHE A 94 2.57 15.25 1.62
CA PHE A 94 3.30 14.60 0.55
C PHE A 94 2.31 14.20 -0.54
N GLU A 95 2.64 14.50 -1.79
CA GLU A 95 1.85 14.06 -2.94
C GLU A 95 2.41 12.73 -3.46
N ASN A 96 1.55 11.76 -3.73
CA ASN A 96 1.97 10.48 -4.26
C ASN A 96 2.15 10.58 -5.79
N ILE A 97 3.39 10.49 -6.26
CA ILE A 97 3.72 10.51 -7.69
C ILE A 97 3.40 9.16 -8.32
N GLY A 98 3.55 8.08 -7.55
CA GLY A 98 3.22 6.74 -7.98
C GLY A 98 3.82 5.63 -7.13
N SER A 99 3.67 4.40 -7.62
CA SER A 99 4.25 3.22 -6.97
C SER A 99 4.84 2.25 -7.98
N ARG A 100 5.95 1.61 -7.61
CA ARG A 100 6.64 0.61 -8.42
C ARG A 100 6.94 -0.63 -7.60
N ARG A 101 6.85 -1.80 -8.24
CA ARG A 101 7.30 -3.05 -7.64
C ARG A 101 8.82 -3.08 -7.58
N TRP A 102 9.35 -3.29 -6.39
CA TRP A 102 10.78 -3.47 -6.14
C TRP A 102 11.07 -4.96 -5.93
N VAL A 103 12.02 -5.48 -6.70
CA VAL A 103 12.47 -6.87 -6.59
C VAL A 103 13.83 -6.85 -5.92
N PHE A 104 14.00 -7.66 -4.89
CA PHE A 104 15.27 -7.81 -4.21
C PHE A 104 15.48 -9.27 -3.80
N GLU A 105 16.74 -9.70 -3.76
CA GLU A 105 17.10 -11.02 -3.28
C GLU A 105 17.33 -10.97 -1.77
N LYS A 106 16.74 -11.92 -1.04
CA LYS A 106 16.94 -12.08 0.40
C LYS A 106 16.75 -13.56 0.74
N ASP A 107 17.68 -14.14 1.50
CA ASP A 107 17.68 -15.58 1.85
C ASP A 107 17.65 -16.50 0.61
N SER A 108 18.40 -16.16 -0.44
CA SER A 108 18.46 -16.87 -1.73
C SER A 108 17.10 -17.03 -2.44
N LYS A 109 16.12 -16.18 -2.08
CA LYS A 109 14.79 -16.13 -2.70
C LYS A 109 14.52 -14.72 -3.23
N MET A 110 13.95 -14.64 -4.43
CA MET A 110 13.46 -13.39 -4.98
C MET A 110 12.20 -12.95 -4.25
N LYS A 111 12.28 -11.77 -3.61
CA LYS A 111 11.20 -11.18 -2.84
C LYS A 111 10.74 -9.88 -3.48
N TYR A 112 9.45 -9.58 -3.28
CA TYR A 112 8.80 -8.41 -3.83
C TYR A 112 8.42 -7.47 -2.71
N SER A 113 8.68 -6.18 -2.92
CA SER A 113 8.21 -5.09 -2.08
C SER A 113 7.56 -4.03 -2.96
N LYS A 114 6.72 -3.18 -2.36
CA LYS A 114 6.12 -2.04 -3.03
C LYS A 114 6.85 -0.77 -2.60
N MET A 115 7.41 -0.06 -3.58
CA MET A 115 7.97 1.27 -3.37
C MET A 115 6.98 2.33 -3.83
N HIS A 116 6.85 3.40 -3.05
CA HIS A 116 6.06 4.58 -3.36
C HIS A 116 7.01 5.77 -3.50
N PHE A 117 6.74 6.60 -4.49
CA PHE A 117 7.44 7.86 -4.71
C PHE A 117 6.53 8.98 -4.27
N VAL A 118 7.02 9.83 -3.39
CA VAL A 118 6.27 10.96 -2.88
C VAL A 118 7.05 12.25 -3.06
N ILE A 119 6.38 13.30 -3.53
CA ILE A 119 6.97 14.62 -3.73
C ILE A 119 6.54 15.57 -2.64
N LYS A 120 7.43 16.50 -2.30
CA LYS A 120 7.08 17.68 -1.53
C LYS A 120 7.55 18.91 -2.29
N SER A 121 6.59 19.75 -2.67
CA SER A 121 6.84 21.09 -3.16
C SER A 121 7.08 22.00 -1.94
N LYS A 122 8.22 22.70 -1.93
CA LYS A 122 8.73 23.59 -0.86
C LYS A 122 9.27 22.89 0.40
N PHE A 123 10.56 23.11 0.63
CA PHE A 123 11.37 22.53 1.72
C PHE A 123 11.08 23.11 3.13
N VAL A 124 9.87 23.57 3.44
CA VAL A 124 9.55 23.93 4.83
C VAL A 124 9.20 22.66 5.60
N CYS A 125 10.21 21.88 5.97
CA CYS A 125 10.08 20.73 6.85
C CYS A 125 10.06 21.19 8.32
N LYS A 126 8.96 21.82 8.75
CA LYS A 126 8.48 21.61 10.12
C LYS A 126 7.71 20.30 10.12
N PHE A 127 8.38 19.20 10.46
CA PHE A 127 7.66 17.99 10.81
C PHE A 127 6.93 18.32 12.12
N PRO A 128 5.59 18.37 12.16
CA PRO A 128 4.90 18.47 13.43
C PRO A 128 5.36 17.25 14.24
N GLN A 129 5.83 17.51 15.47
CA GLN A 129 6.07 16.46 16.44
C GLN A 129 4.85 15.54 16.39
N LEU A 130 5.11 14.25 16.14
CA LEU A 130 4.11 13.20 16.29
C LEU A 130 3.86 13.09 17.80
N ASP A 131 3.13 14.07 18.31
CA ASP A 131 2.65 14.13 19.67
C ASP A 131 1.72 12.95 19.84
N CYS A 132 2.19 12.04 20.70
CA CYS A 132 1.42 10.94 21.23
C CYS A 132 0.18 11.53 21.90
N ALA A 133 -0.98 11.42 21.25
CA ALA A 133 -2.25 11.57 21.93
C ALA A 133 -2.57 10.21 22.58
N THR A 134 -2.75 10.29 23.89
CA THR A 134 -3.09 9.26 24.89
C THR A 134 -4.18 8.29 24.47
#